data_AF-A0A6A4ZDW9-F1
#
_entry.id   AF-A0A6A4ZDW9-F1
#
_cell.length_a   1.000
_cell.length_b   1.000
_cell.length_c   1.000
_cell.angle_alpha   90.00
_cell.angle_beta   90.00
_cell.angle_gamma   90.00
#
_symmetry.space_group_name_H-M   'P 1'
#
loop_
_entity.id
_entity.type
_entity.pdbx_description
1 polymer ?
#
loop_
_entity_poly.entity_id
_entity_poly.type
_entity_poly.pdbx_seq_one_letter_code
_entity_poly.pdbx_strand_id
1 'polypeptide(L)'
;MKVVTSLGLTIAALLVQQADAHGRLLVPPHRGYIGKLPEFSFIPKDYSDHGLNAGGISQTSGGQHGICGDPYSGVRDHETGGMYGTFPTNGAKAIGGCYAPGATVDIQIQITANHKGFFEFGLCKLNGKADKETE
;
A
#
# COMPACT_ATOMS: atom_id res chain seq x y z
N MET A 1 -58.45 -15.64 -21.98
CA MET A 1 -57.57 -16.47 -21.15
C MET A 1 -56.44 -17.01 -22.03
N LYS A 2 -55.21 -16.48 -21.87
CA LYS A 2 -53.92 -17.14 -22.12
C LYS A 2 -52.84 -16.12 -21.77
N VAL A 3 -52.50 -16.14 -20.49
CA VAL A 3 -51.30 -15.53 -19.94
C VAL A 3 -50.14 -16.37 -20.48
N VAL A 4 -49.27 -15.77 -21.29
CA VAL A 4 -47.99 -16.38 -21.65
C VAL A 4 -46.93 -15.72 -20.79
N THR A 5 -46.68 -16.34 -19.64
CA THR A 5 -45.49 -16.13 -18.82
C THR A 5 -44.32 -16.87 -19.46
N SER A 6 -43.31 -16.15 -19.92
CA SER A 6 -42.03 -16.72 -20.32
C SER A 6 -40.90 -15.91 -19.68
N LEU A 7 -40.62 -16.29 -18.44
CA LEU A 7 -39.38 -16.22 -17.67
C LEU A 7 -38.28 -15.29 -18.23
N GLY A 8 -38.22 -14.07 -17.68
CA GLY A 8 -37.14 -13.13 -17.92
C GLY A 8 -35.80 -13.68 -17.39
N LEU A 9 -34.85 -13.88 -18.30
CA LEU A 9 -33.47 -14.18 -17.95
C LEU A 9 -32.74 -12.87 -17.65
N THR A 10 -32.98 -12.27 -16.49
CA THR A 10 -32.12 -11.22 -15.95
C THR A 10 -31.01 -11.87 -15.14
N ILE A 11 -29.94 -12.27 -15.82
CA ILE A 11 -28.63 -12.42 -15.17
C ILE A 11 -28.21 -11.00 -14.80
N ALA A 12 -28.56 -10.57 -13.59
CA ALA A 12 -27.94 -9.41 -12.98
C ALA A 12 -26.47 -9.78 -12.80
N ALA A 13 -25.62 -9.30 -13.70
CA ALA A 13 -24.19 -9.32 -13.52
C ALA A 13 -23.90 -8.62 -12.20
N LEU A 14 -23.66 -9.41 -11.14
CA LEU A 14 -23.02 -8.95 -9.93
C LEU A 14 -21.62 -8.51 -10.35
N LEU A 15 -21.51 -7.28 -10.84
CA LEU A 15 -20.25 -6.56 -10.92
C LEU A 15 -19.82 -6.35 -9.48
N VAL A 16 -19.17 -7.37 -8.91
CA VAL A 16 -18.28 -7.17 -7.78
C VAL A 16 -17.24 -6.21 -8.30
N GLN A 17 -17.44 -4.91 -8.07
CA GLN A 17 -16.42 -3.92 -8.30
C GLN A 17 -15.31 -4.26 -7.31
N GLN A 18 -14.34 -5.08 -7.74
CA GLN A 18 -13.08 -5.16 -7.05
C GLN A 18 -12.48 -3.76 -7.14
N ALA A 19 -12.67 -2.99 -6.06
CA ALA A 19 -11.98 -1.73 -5.88
C ALA A 19 -10.54 -2.09 -5.53
N ASP A 20 -9.73 -2.28 -6.56
CA ASP A 20 -8.29 -2.34 -6.41
C ASP A 20 -7.79 -0.90 -6.33
N ALA A 21 -7.66 -0.38 -5.11
CA ALA A 21 -7.20 0.98 -4.89
C ALA A 21 -5.74 1.10 -5.31
N HIS A 22 -5.49 1.92 -6.34
CA HIS A 22 -4.14 2.13 -6.81
C HIS A 22 -3.64 3.57 -6.57
N GLY A 23 -2.54 3.66 -5.84
CA GLY A 23 -1.84 4.89 -5.54
C GLY A 23 -0.57 4.61 -4.75
N ARG A 24 0.30 5.61 -4.65
CA ARG A 24 1.57 5.52 -3.93
C ARG A 24 1.98 6.84 -3.32
N LEU A 25 2.71 6.77 -2.21
CA LEU A 25 3.32 7.91 -1.55
C LEU A 25 4.67 8.24 -2.21
N LEU A 26 4.73 9.34 -2.96
CA LEU A 26 5.94 9.77 -3.66
C LEU A 26 6.91 10.52 -2.74
N VAL A 27 6.39 11.34 -1.83
CA VAL A 27 7.20 12.19 -0.92
C VAL A 27 6.65 12.10 0.51
N PRO A 28 7.48 11.68 1.48
CA PRO A 28 8.72 10.92 1.27
C PRO A 28 8.42 9.59 0.54
N PRO A 29 9.33 9.07 -0.29
CA PRO A 29 9.05 7.87 -1.08
C PRO A 29 8.82 6.66 -0.18
N HIS A 30 7.66 6.00 -0.33
CA HIS A 30 7.43 4.73 0.38
C HIS A 30 8.31 3.61 -0.17
N ARG A 31 8.43 2.54 0.61
CA ARG A 31 9.37 1.43 0.35
C ARG A 31 9.17 0.71 -0.98
N GLY A 32 7.94 0.61 -1.48
CA GLY A 32 7.69 0.01 -2.80
C GLY A 32 8.18 0.91 -3.94
N TYR A 33 7.99 2.22 -3.81
CA TYR A 33 8.39 3.18 -4.85
C TYR A 33 9.88 3.52 -4.82
N ILE A 34 10.52 3.54 -3.64
CA ILE A 34 11.85 4.14 -3.44
C ILE A 34 12.91 3.56 -4.39
N GLY A 35 12.89 2.26 -4.70
CA GLY A 35 13.84 1.62 -5.61
C GLY A 35 13.77 2.10 -7.08
N LYS A 36 12.70 2.83 -7.45
CA LYS A 36 12.57 3.47 -8.78
C LYS A 36 13.38 4.77 -8.90
N LEU A 37 13.76 5.36 -7.77
CA LEU A 37 14.54 6.59 -7.73
C LEU A 37 16.03 6.29 -8.00
N PRO A 38 16.72 7.10 -8.82
CA PRO A 38 18.13 6.87 -9.15
C PRO A 38 19.04 6.79 -7.92
N GLU A 39 18.76 7.57 -6.88
CA GLU A 39 19.58 7.65 -5.66
C GLU A 39 19.49 6.36 -4.82
N PHE A 40 18.43 5.57 -5.03
CA PHE A 40 18.10 4.37 -4.26
C PHE A 40 18.14 3.11 -5.13
N SER A 41 18.84 3.13 -6.26
CA SER A 41 18.89 2.01 -7.21
C SER A 41 19.46 0.70 -6.65
N PHE A 42 20.00 0.72 -5.42
CA PHE A 42 20.43 -0.46 -4.67
C PHE A 42 19.27 -1.16 -3.93
N ILE A 43 18.08 -0.55 -3.88
CA ILE A 43 16.84 -1.16 -3.38
C ILE A 43 16.10 -1.76 -4.60
N PRO A 44 15.58 -2.99 -4.51
CA PRO A 44 14.81 -3.60 -5.60
C PRO A 44 13.64 -2.72 -6.05
N LYS A 45 13.36 -2.70 -7.35
CA LYS A 45 12.20 -2.01 -7.92
C LYS A 45 10.96 -2.87 -7.74
N ASP A 46 9.97 -2.38 -6.99
CA ASP A 46 8.63 -2.94 -7.03
C ASP A 46 7.86 -2.34 -8.22
N TYR A 47 7.59 -3.15 -9.23
CA TYR A 47 6.81 -2.70 -10.39
C TYR A 47 5.31 -2.51 -10.07
N SER A 48 4.84 -3.07 -8.96
CA SER A 48 3.46 -3.02 -8.47
C SER A 48 3.30 -2.12 -7.24
N ASP A 49 4.27 -1.24 -6.97
CA ASP A 49 4.32 -0.31 -5.83
C ASP A 49 3.06 0.54 -5.60
N HIS A 50 2.29 0.79 -6.64
CA HIS A 50 1.03 1.53 -6.54
C HIS A 50 -0.18 0.65 -6.17
N GLY A 51 -0.02 -0.66 -5.93
CA GLY A 51 -1.10 -1.62 -5.68
C GLY A 51 -1.07 -2.26 -4.29
N LEU A 52 -0.50 -1.58 -3.29
CA LEU A 52 -0.37 -2.08 -1.91
C LEU A 52 -1.69 -1.97 -1.14
N ASN A 53 -2.68 -2.76 -1.56
CA ASN A 53 -4.06 -2.76 -1.09
C ASN A 53 -4.35 -3.84 -0.02
N ALA A 54 -3.34 -4.21 0.77
CA ALA A 54 -3.41 -5.23 1.81
C ALA A 54 -3.90 -6.62 1.33
N GLY A 55 -3.57 -6.98 0.08
CA GLY A 55 -3.99 -8.25 -0.53
C GLY A 55 -5.42 -8.24 -1.07
N GLY A 56 -6.04 -7.06 -1.16
CA GLY A 56 -7.34 -6.84 -1.77
C GLY A 56 -8.53 -6.98 -0.81
N ILE A 57 -9.70 -6.56 -1.30
CA ILE A 57 -10.93 -6.37 -0.51
C ILE A 57 -11.37 -7.62 0.29
N SER A 58 -11.08 -8.82 -0.23
CA SER A 58 -11.42 -10.06 0.47
C SER A 58 -10.58 -10.25 1.74
N GLN A 59 -9.31 -9.86 1.71
CA GLN A 59 -8.39 -9.98 2.85
C GLN A 59 -8.67 -8.92 3.92
N THR A 60 -9.07 -7.73 3.49
CA THR A 60 -9.38 -6.61 4.41
C THR A 60 -10.78 -6.66 5.01
N SER A 61 -11.62 -7.63 4.61
CA SER A 61 -13.01 -7.75 5.08
C SER A 61 -13.16 -7.87 6.60
N GLY A 62 -12.15 -8.43 7.27
CA GLY A 62 -12.07 -8.53 8.73
C GLY A 62 -11.34 -7.37 9.42
N GLY A 63 -11.01 -6.30 8.69
CA GLY A 63 -10.24 -5.16 9.18
C GLY A 63 -8.74 -5.42 9.36
N GLN A 64 -8.26 -6.61 9.01
CA GLN A 64 -6.84 -6.96 9.12
C GLN A 64 -6.07 -6.51 7.88
N HIS A 65 -4.90 -5.92 8.08
CA HIS A 65 -3.98 -5.52 7.02
C HIS A 65 -2.52 -5.53 7.51
N GLY A 66 -1.56 -5.59 6.59
CA GLY A 66 -0.17 -5.27 6.91
C GLY A 66 0.02 -3.76 7.02
N ILE A 67 0.86 -3.33 7.96
CA ILE A 67 1.06 -1.91 8.28
C ILE A 67 1.72 -1.14 7.13
N CYS A 68 2.42 -1.85 6.23
CA CYS A 68 3.04 -1.29 5.04
C CYS A 68 2.29 -1.63 3.74
N GLY A 69 1.02 -2.05 3.82
CA GLY A 69 0.15 -2.32 2.66
C GLY A 69 0.24 -3.74 2.08
N ASP A 70 1.07 -4.61 2.66
CA ASP A 70 1.11 -6.03 2.35
C ASP A 70 -0.13 -6.79 2.91
N PRO A 71 -0.45 -7.99 2.39
CA PRO A 71 -1.52 -8.84 2.94
C PRO A 71 -1.29 -9.18 4.40
N TYR A 72 -2.36 -9.21 5.20
CA TYR A 72 -2.23 -9.59 6.61
C TYR A 72 -1.67 -11.00 6.77
N SER A 73 -2.24 -11.96 6.05
CA SER A 73 -1.77 -13.35 6.01
C SER A 73 -0.91 -13.54 4.77
N GLY A 74 0.41 -13.37 4.91
CA GLY A 74 1.33 -13.49 3.78
C GLY A 74 2.73 -12.99 4.07
N VAL A 75 3.56 -12.95 3.03
CA VAL A 75 4.88 -12.32 3.08
C VAL A 75 4.69 -10.80 3.21
N ARG A 76 5.43 -10.18 4.14
CA ARG A 76 5.41 -8.74 4.41
C ARG A 76 6.67 -8.08 3.82
N ASP A 77 6.70 -7.95 2.50
CA ASP A 77 7.89 -7.49 1.77
C ASP A 77 8.25 -6.03 2.05
N HIS A 78 7.27 -5.22 2.45
CA HIS A 78 7.44 -3.78 2.70
C HIS A 78 7.69 -3.45 4.18
N GLU A 79 7.59 -4.40 5.09
CA GLU A 79 7.94 -4.20 6.50
C GLU A 79 9.46 -4.24 6.73
N THR A 80 9.93 -3.74 7.87
CA THR A 80 11.37 -3.71 8.17
C THR A 80 11.99 -5.11 8.05
N GLY A 81 13.01 -5.27 7.20
CA GLY A 81 13.66 -6.56 6.93
C GLY A 81 13.04 -7.39 5.80
N GLY A 82 11.93 -6.95 5.22
CA GLY A 82 11.39 -7.49 3.97
C GLY A 82 12.22 -7.07 2.75
N MET A 83 11.81 -7.54 1.57
CA MET A 83 12.50 -7.27 0.29
C MET A 83 12.70 -5.77 0.02
N TYR A 84 11.73 -4.94 0.38
CA TYR A 84 11.76 -3.49 0.18
C TYR A 84 12.03 -2.70 1.47
N GLY A 85 11.81 -3.29 2.64
CA GLY A 85 12.12 -2.71 3.95
C GLY A 85 13.59 -2.81 4.34
N THR A 86 14.49 -2.24 3.53
CA THR A 86 15.94 -2.55 3.58
C THR A 86 16.76 -1.79 4.62
N PHE A 87 16.16 -1.06 5.56
CA PHE A 87 16.91 -0.39 6.63
C PHE A 87 17.85 -1.34 7.42
N PRO A 88 17.47 -2.60 7.72
CA PRO A 88 18.37 -3.56 8.38
C PRO A 88 19.60 -3.98 7.56
N THR A 89 19.65 -3.72 6.26
CA THR A 89 20.82 -4.04 5.44
C THR A 89 21.55 -2.77 5.01
N ASN A 90 20.81 -1.74 4.62
CA ASN A 90 21.33 -0.50 4.03
C ASN A 90 21.48 0.68 5.01
N GLY A 91 20.86 0.59 6.19
CA GLY A 91 20.92 1.63 7.23
C GLY A 91 20.41 2.99 6.73
N ALA A 92 21.10 4.06 7.13
CA ALA A 92 20.72 5.43 6.79
C ALA A 92 20.63 5.71 5.27
N LYS A 93 21.28 4.90 4.43
CA LYS A 93 21.16 5.03 2.96
C LYS A 93 19.74 4.75 2.46
N ALA A 94 18.95 3.96 3.19
CA ALA A 94 17.56 3.65 2.84
C ALA A 94 16.55 4.68 3.40
N ILE A 95 17.00 5.81 3.95
CA ILE A 95 16.12 6.88 4.46
C ILE A 95 15.63 7.73 3.28
N GLY A 96 14.32 7.71 3.03
CA GLY A 96 13.68 8.47 1.94
C GLY A 96 13.48 9.96 2.24
N GLY A 97 13.65 10.42 3.47
CA GLY A 97 13.52 11.82 3.85
C GLY A 97 13.98 12.10 5.28
N CYS A 98 14.52 13.29 5.49
CA CYS A 98 15.00 13.77 6.79
C CYS A 98 14.28 15.06 7.15
N TYR A 99 13.72 15.12 8.36
CA TYR A 99 12.91 16.25 8.81
C TYR A 99 13.32 16.66 10.22
N ALA A 100 13.23 17.97 10.50
CA ALA A 100 13.42 18.48 11.85
C ALA A 100 12.18 18.20 12.71
N PRO A 101 12.33 17.97 14.02
CA PRO A 101 11.19 17.87 14.93
C PRO A 101 10.27 19.10 14.83
N GLY A 102 8.96 18.88 14.68
CA GLY A 102 7.97 19.94 14.56
C GLY A 102 7.88 20.61 13.18
N ALA A 103 8.68 20.18 12.20
CA ALA A 103 8.59 20.71 10.84
C ALA A 103 7.26 20.34 10.19
N THR A 104 6.69 21.29 9.44
CA THR A 104 5.65 20.98 8.44
C THR A 104 6.30 20.21 7.30
N VAL A 105 5.68 19.10 6.89
CA VAL A 105 6.18 18.22 5.83
C VAL A 105 5.20 18.24 4.67
N ASP A 106 5.71 18.52 3.47
CA ASP A 106 4.94 18.36 2.24
C ASP A 106 4.84 16.88 1.89
N ILE A 107 3.60 16.41 1.76
CA ILE A 107 3.29 15.03 1.41
C ILE A 107 2.74 14.99 -0.01
N GLN A 108 3.35 14.16 -0.87
CA GLN A 108 2.90 13.96 -2.23
C GLN A 108 2.43 12.53 -2.44
N ILE A 109 1.16 12.38 -2.83
CA ILE A 109 0.55 11.11 -3.18
C ILE A 109 0.22 11.13 -4.67
N GLN A 110 0.60 10.09 -5.39
CA GLN A 110 0.13 9.85 -6.74
C GLN A 110 -1.02 8.84 -6.71
N ILE A 111 -2.17 9.27 -7.21
CA ILE A 111 -3.33 8.40 -7.42
C ILE A 111 -3.34 7.95 -8.86
N THR A 112 -3.24 6.63 -9.07
CA THR A 112 -3.25 6.02 -10.41
C THR A 112 -4.63 5.48 -10.76
N ALA A 113 -5.46 5.16 -9.76
CA ALA A 113 -6.90 4.96 -9.88
C ALA A 113 -7.62 5.66 -8.72
N ASN A 114 -8.58 6.53 -9.02
CA ASN A 114 -9.27 7.32 -7.99
C ASN A 114 -10.51 6.58 -7.45
N HIS A 115 -10.45 6.18 -6.17
CA HIS A 115 -11.53 5.48 -5.47
C HIS A 115 -12.25 6.34 -4.41
N LYS A 116 -12.03 7.66 -4.41
CA LYS A 116 -12.51 8.61 -3.38
C LYS A 116 -11.93 8.25 -1.99
N GLY A 117 -12.50 8.81 -0.92
CA GLY A 117 -12.06 8.59 0.45
C GLY A 117 -11.16 9.71 0.99
N PHE A 118 -10.34 9.38 1.98
CA PHE A 118 -9.41 10.28 2.66
C PHE A 118 -8.09 9.56 2.93
N PHE A 119 -7.08 10.33 3.31
CA PHE A 119 -5.77 9.80 3.71
C PHE A 119 -5.55 10.05 5.19
N GLU A 120 -4.96 9.08 5.87
CA GLU A 120 -4.47 9.19 7.24
C GLU A 120 -2.97 8.91 7.26
N PHE A 121 -2.28 9.50 8.23
CA PHE A 121 -0.84 9.34 8.38
C PHE A 121 -0.51 9.02 9.84
N GLY A 122 0.21 7.91 10.03
CA GLY A 122 0.76 7.49 11.32
C GLY A 122 2.29 7.63 11.32
N LEU A 123 2.86 7.92 12.49
CA LEU A 123 4.31 7.97 12.69
C LEU A 123 4.71 7.02 13.82
N CYS A 124 5.46 5.97 13.49
CA CYS A 124 6.02 5.02 14.45
C CYS A 124 7.48 5.38 14.75
N LYS A 125 7.85 5.44 16.03
CA LYS A 125 9.24 5.68 16.46
C LYS A 125 9.99 4.35 16.60
N LEU A 126 10.87 4.07 15.63
CA LEU A 126 11.80 2.95 15.67
C LEU A 126 13.18 3.44 16.16
N ASN A 127 13.81 2.74 17.11
CA ASN A 127 15.10 3.14 17.70
C ASN A 127 16.25 2.23 17.27
N GLY A 128 15.94 0.98 16.96
CA GLY A 128 16.87 -0.07 16.59
C GLY A 128 16.79 -0.45 15.12
N LYS A 129 17.88 -1.06 14.64
CA LYS A 129 18.03 -1.50 13.25
C LYS A 129 17.07 -2.62 12.86
N ALA A 130 16.60 -3.41 13.83
CA ALA A 130 15.71 -4.54 13.61
C ALA A 130 14.31 -4.33 14.23
N ASP A 131 14.03 -3.12 14.73
CA ASP A 131 12.71 -2.80 15.28
C ASP A 131 11.66 -2.94 14.18
N LYS A 132 10.51 -3.50 14.55
CA LYS A 132 9.38 -3.70 13.63
C LYS A 132 8.33 -2.63 13.87
N GLU A 133 7.68 -2.24 12.79
CA GLU A 133 6.49 -1.40 12.86
C GLU A 133 5.35 -2.18 13.51
N THR A 134 4.59 -1.51 14.38
CA THR A 134 3.38 -2.06 15.00
C THR A 134 2.33 -0.96 15.06
N GLU A 135 1.06 -1.34 15.01
CA GLU A 135 -0.07 -0.47 15.38
C GLU A 135 -0.35 -0.50 16.87
#